data_AF-A0AAW6KDD2-F1
#
_entry.id   AF-A0AAW6KDD2-F1
#
_cell.length_a   1.000
_cell.length_b   1.000
_cell.length_c   1.000
_cell.angle_alpha   90.00
_cell.angle_beta   90.00
_cell.angle_gamma   90.00
#
_symmetry.space_group_name_H-M   'P 1'
#
loop_
_entity.id
_entity.type
_entity.pdbx_description
1 polymer ?
#
loop_
_entity_poly.entity_id
_entity_poly.type
_entity_poly.pdbx_seq_one_letter_code
_entity_poly.pdbx_strand_id
1 'polypeptide(L)' 'MYFVSGFVSILLGLLTLFFLQVLSVAFPHYIMDADGNSEASVYFQSSVLFYPVLLLILGVIMIIVHLRTNDKG' A
#
# COMPACT_ATOMS: atom_id res chain seq x y z
N MET A 1 0.71 12.89 -18.58
CA MET A 1 -0.39 12.63 -17.63
C MET A 1 -0.17 11.37 -16.80
N TYR A 2 0.18 10.22 -17.38
CA TYR A 2 0.45 8.96 -16.65
C TYR A 2 1.56 9.02 -15.59
N PHE A 3 2.58 9.85 -15.78
CA PHE A 3 3.66 10.03 -14.79
C PHE A 3 3.16 10.60 -13.46
N VAL A 4 2.40 11.69 -13.52
CA VAL A 4 1.91 12.40 -12.31
C VAL A 4 0.92 11.53 -11.56
N SER A 5 -0.01 10.86 -12.25
CA SER A 5 -0.94 9.93 -11.61
C SER A 5 -0.23 8.69 -11.05
N GLY A 6 0.79 8.18 -11.74
CA GLY A 6 1.64 7.10 -11.21
C GLY A 6 2.38 7.51 -9.94
N PHE A 7 3.00 8.69 -9.94
CA PHE A 7 3.68 9.24 -8.77
C PHE A 7 2.73 9.47 -7.58
N VAL A 8 1.55 10.04 -7.81
CA VAL A 8 0.52 10.24 -6.78
C VAL A 8 0.04 8.90 -6.21
N SER A 9 -0.14 7.88 -7.05
CA SER A 9 -0.51 6.52 -6.61
C SER A 9 0.55 5.92 -5.68
N ILE A 10 1.84 6.08 -6.03
CA ILE A 10 2.94 5.63 -5.18
C ILE A 10 2.94 6.37 -3.85
N LEU A 11 2.79 7.70 -3.88
CA LEU A 11 2.76 8.53 -2.67
C LEU A 11 1.62 8.12 -1.74
N LEU A 12 0.43 7.86 -2.27
CA LEU A 12 -0.73 7.39 -1.50
C LEU A 12 -0.48 5.99 -0.90
N GLY A 13 0.13 5.08 -1.66
CA GLY A 13 0.52 3.75 -1.17
C GLY A 13 1.53 3.81 -0.02
N LEU A 14 2.55 4.66 -0.14
CA LEU A 14 3.54 4.87 0.92
C LEU A 14 2.92 5.53 2.16
N LEU A 15 2.05 6.52 1.96
CA LEU A 15 1.36 7.22 3.05
C LEU A 15 0.47 6.26 3.86
N THR A 16 -0.28 5.40 3.16
CA THR A 16 -1.13 4.40 3.81
C THR A 16 -0.31 3.35 4.57
N LEU A 17 0.82 2.89 4.03
CA LEU A 17 1.75 2.02 4.77
C LEU A 17 2.32 2.71 6.01
N PHE A 18 2.70 3.98 5.89
CA PHE A 18 3.21 4.76 7.01
C PHE A 18 2.19 4.87 8.14
N PHE A 19 0.95 5.25 7.83
CA PHE A 19 -0.12 5.32 8.83
C PHE A 19 -0.44 3.95 9.43
N LEU A 20 -0.41 2.89 8.62
CA LEU A 20 -0.61 1.53 9.11
C LEU A 20 0.45 1.13 10.13
N GLN A 21 1.71 1.45 9.85
CA GLN A 21 2.82 1.19 10.76
C GLN A 21 2.69 2.01 12.05
N VAL A 22 2.38 3.32 11.94
CA VAL A 22 2.16 4.18 13.10
C VAL A 22 1.01 3.65 13.96
N LEU A 23 -0.10 3.25 13.35
CA LEU A 23 -1.26 2.71 14.07
C LEU A 23 -0.92 1.37 14.73
N SER A 24 -0.16 0.51 14.06
CA SER A 24 0.28 -0.77 14.61
C SER A 24 1.20 -0.62 15.81
N VAL A 25 2.07 0.39 15.81
CA VAL A 25 2.94 0.70 16.96
C VAL A 25 2.16 1.38 18.08
N ALA A 26 1.23 2.28 17.77
CA ALA A 26 0.45 3.03 18.75
C ALA A 26 -0.63 2.19 19.45
N PHE A 27 -1.23 1.22 18.75
CA PHE A 27 -2.32 0.39 19.26
C PHE A 27 -2.06 -1.11 19.10
N PRO A 28 -1.01 -1.66 19.74
CA PRO A 28 -0.61 -3.05 19.56
C PRO A 28 -1.69 -4.04 20.02
N HIS A 29 -2.45 -3.71 21.07
CA HIS A 29 -3.48 -4.58 21.66
C HIS A 29 -4.83 -4.60 20.91
N TYR A 30 -5.06 -3.69 19.96
CA TYR A 30 -6.28 -3.69 19.14
C TYR A 30 -6.12 -4.48 17.83
N ILE A 31 -4.87 -4.83 17.46
CA ILE A 31 -4.55 -5.57 16.23
C ILE A 31 -4.15 -7.02 16.55
N MET A 32 -3.49 -7.26 17.69
CA MET A 32 -3.35 -8.59 18.27
C MET A 32 -4.59 -8.88 19.11
N ASP A 33 -5.46 -9.73 18.56
CA ASP A 33 -6.70 -10.23 19.12
C ASP A 33 -6.73 -10.32 20.66
N ALA A 34 -7.80 -9.79 21.26
CA ALA A 34 -8.12 -9.94 22.67
C ALA A 34 -8.38 -11.42 23.08
N ASP A 35 -8.40 -12.35 22.12
CA ASP A 35 -8.70 -13.78 22.30
C ASP A 35 -7.52 -14.74 21.98
N GLY A 36 -6.33 -14.24 21.65
CA GLY A 36 -5.15 -15.09 21.42
C GLY A 36 -5.23 -15.99 20.18
N ASN A 37 -6.18 -15.76 19.27
CA ASN A 37 -6.32 -16.54 18.04
C ASN A 37 -5.42 -15.99 16.92
N SER A 38 -4.21 -16.54 16.83
CA SER A 38 -3.16 -16.12 15.89
C SER A 38 -3.57 -16.11 14.41
N GLU A 39 -4.59 -16.85 13.99
CA GLU A 39 -4.96 -16.92 12.58
C GLU A 39 -5.75 -15.69 12.12
N ALA A 40 -6.68 -15.19 12.95
CA ALA A 40 -7.53 -14.05 12.61
C ALA A 40 -6.71 -12.75 12.44
N SER A 41 -5.69 -12.54 13.27
CA SER A 41 -4.79 -11.39 13.18
C SER A 41 -3.96 -11.38 11.89
N VAL A 42 -3.52 -12.54 11.40
CA VAL A 42 -2.76 -12.68 10.15
C VAL A 42 -3.63 -12.34 8.93
N TYR A 43 -4.90 -12.79 8.91
CA TYR A 43 -5.84 -12.44 7.84
C TYR A 43 -6.19 -10.96 7.84
N PHE A 44 -6.37 -10.36 9.01
CA PHE A 44 -6.61 -8.92 9.14
C PHE A 44 -5.41 -8.12 8.61
N GLN A 45 -4.19 -8.46 9.05
CA GLN A 45 -2.98 -7.79 8.61
C GLN A 45 -2.75 -7.91 7.10
N SER A 46 -2.98 -9.09 6.53
CA SER A 46 -2.87 -9.34 5.09
C SER A 46 -3.90 -8.53 4.29
N SER A 47 -5.14 -8.43 4.78
CA SER A 47 -6.21 -7.68 4.12
C SER A 47 -5.94 -6.18 4.10
N VAL A 48 -5.37 -5.64 5.17
CA VAL A 48 -5.08 -4.20 5.27
C VAL A 48 -3.89 -3.80 4.39
N LEU A 49 -2.93 -4.71 4.16
CA LEU A 49 -1.80 -4.48 3.26
C LEU A 49 -2.17 -4.55 1.76
N PHE A 50 -3.32 -5.14 1.42
CA PHE A 50 -3.71 -5.36 0.02
C PHE A 50 -3.83 -4.06 -0.79
N TYR A 51 -4.57 -3.07 -0.27
CA TYR A 51 -4.78 -1.78 -0.93
C TYR A 51 -3.51 -0.93 -1.11
N PRO A 52 -2.66 -0.72 -0.09
CA PRO A 52 -1.41 0.01 -0.28
C PRO A 52 -0.49 -0.65 -1.31
N VAL A 53 -0.39 -1.99 -1.28
CA VAL A 53 0.44 -2.73 -2.25
C VAL A 53 -0.09 -2.58 -3.67
N LEU A 54 -1.41 -2.65 -3.87
CA LEU A 54 -2.04 -2.41 -5.17
C LEU A 54 -1.75 -1.00 -5.71
N LEU A 55 -1.83 0.02 -4.85
CA LEU A 55 -1.53 1.41 -5.24
C LEU A 55 -0.08 1.59 -5.68
N LEU A 56 0.86 0.92 -5.01
CA LEU A 56 2.27 0.92 -5.40
C LEU A 56 2.48 0.26 -6.76
N ILE A 57 1.91 -0.93 -6.96
CA ILE A 57 2.00 -1.67 -8.23
C ILE A 57 1.42 -0.84 -9.38
N LEU A 58 0.21 -0.29 -9.19
CA LEU A 58 -0.46 0.54 -10.18
C LEU A 58 0.38 1.77 -10.55
N GLY A 59 0.96 2.43 -9.54
CA GLY A 59 1.80 3.60 -9.75
C GLY A 59 3.06 3.29 -10.56
N VAL A 60 3.73 2.18 -10.25
CA VAL A 60 4.90 1.70 -11.01
C VAL A 60 4.53 1.39 -12.46
N ILE A 61 3.42 0.67 -12.69
CA ILE A 61 2.94 0.34 -14.04
C ILE A 61 2.69 1.63 -14.84
N MET A 62 2.02 2.61 -14.25
CA MET A 62 1.70 3.88 -14.90
C MET A 62 2.96 4.68 -15.29
N ILE A 63 3.99 4.68 -14.44
CA ILE A 63 5.28 5.30 -14.74
C ILE A 63 5.99 4.55 -15.88
N ILE A 64 6.04 3.21 -15.84
CA ILE A 64 6.65 2.40 -16.90
C ILE A 64 5.95 2.65 -18.24
N VAL A 65 4.62 2.65 -18.24
CA VAL A 65 3.81 2.96 -19.44
C VAL A 65 4.15 4.35 -19.95
N HIS A 66 4.20 5.36 -19.08
CA HIS A 66 4.56 6.71 -19.46
C HIS A 66 5.92 6.79 -20.15
N LEU A 67 6.95 6.18 -19.56
CA LEU A 67 8.30 6.14 -20.11
C LEU A 67 8.30 5.45 -21.47
N ARG A 68 7.69 4.26 -21.58
CA ARG A 68 7.60 3.50 -22.85
C ARG A 68 6.85 4.24 -23.96
N THR A 69 5.88 5.08 -23.63
CA THR A 69 5.16 5.89 -24.62
C THR A 69 5.95 7.13 -25.04
N ASN A 70 6.76 7.71 -24.15
CA ASN A 70 7.57 8.88 -24.47
C ASN A 70 8.90 8.53 -25.16
N ASP A 71 9.43 7.32 -24.94
CA ASP A 71 10.67 6.84 -25.58
C ASP A 71 10.49 6.45 -27.06
N LYS A 72 9.25 6.45 -27.55
CA LYS A 72 8.88 6.18 -28.95
C LYS A 72 8.57 7.45 -29.75
N GLY A 73 8.85 8.63 -29.18
CA GLY A 73 8.67 9.94 -29.80
C GLY A 73 9.94 10.47 -30.43
#